data_AF-A0A7Y3J8V1-F1
#
_entry.id   AF-A0A7Y3J8V1-F1
#
_cell.length_a   1.000
_cell.length_b   1.000
_cell.length_c   1.000
_cell.angle_alpha   90.00
_cell.angle_beta   90.00
_cell.angle_gamma   90.00
#
_symmetry.space_group_name_H-M   'P 1'
#
loop_
_entity.id
_entity.type
_entity.pdbx_description
1 polymer ?
#
loop_
_entity_poly.entity_id
_entity_poly.type
_entity_poly.pdbx_seq_one_letter_code
_entity_poly.pdbx_strand_id
1 'polypeptide(L)' 'MADVKTEQLGLRITPTAKALLREAAVREHRSASNMVEHLIFEYCETNNIAVVVNNPPTKTGKTTP' A
#
# COMPACT_ATOMS: atom_id res chain seq x y z
N MET A 1 -17.61 3.11 7.12
CA MET A 1 -16.38 2.52 6.53
C MET A 1 -15.24 3.47 6.85
N ALA A 2 -14.18 2.98 7.49
CA ALA A 2 -13.06 3.82 7.90
C ALA A 2 -12.36 4.40 6.65
N ASP A 3 -12.09 5.70 6.67
CA ASP A 3 -11.38 6.43 5.62
C ASP A 3 -9.94 5.93 5.58
N VAL A 4 -9.64 5.02 4.63
CA VAL A 4 -8.26 4.62 4.37
C VAL A 4 -7.61 5.79 3.64
N LYS A 5 -6.85 6.58 4.39
CA LYS A 5 -6.18 7.76 3.85
C LYS A 5 -5.07 7.32 2.89
N THR A 6 -5.31 7.50 1.60
CA THR A 6 -4.32 7.22 0.54
C THR A 6 -3.51 8.49 0.23
N GLU A 7 -2.19 8.36 0.14
CA GLU A 7 -1.30 9.43 -0.31
C GLU A 7 -0.80 9.15 -1.74
N GLN A 8 -0.60 10.20 -2.55
CA GLN A 8 -0.17 10.05 -3.94
C GLN A 8 1.34 9.71 -4.01
N LEU A 9 1.68 8.57 -4.61
CA LEU A 9 3.05 8.16 -4.88
C LEU A 9 3.45 8.47 -6.34
N GLY A 10 4.35 9.44 -6.52
CA GLY A 10 4.94 9.74 -7.84
C GLY A 10 6.16 8.86 -8.13
N LEU A 11 6.05 7.96 -9.12
CA LEU A 11 7.11 7.01 -9.46
C LEU A 11 7.55 7.14 -10.93
N ARG A 12 8.86 7.07 -11.17
CA ARG A 12 9.44 6.89 -12.51
C ARG A 12 9.93 5.45 -12.66
N ILE A 13 9.40 4.74 -13.67
CA ILE A 13 9.78 3.37 -14.01
C ILE A 13 10.02 3.23 -15.51
N THR A 14 10.74 2.18 -15.90
CA THR A 14 10.94 1.85 -17.31
C THR A 14 9.62 1.41 -17.96
N PRO A 15 9.49 1.55 -19.30
CA PRO A 15 8.31 1.07 -20.02
C PRO A 15 8.04 -0.43 -19.79
N THR A 16 9.10 -1.24 -19.74
CA THR A 16 9.02 -2.68 -19.48
C THR A 16 8.43 -2.96 -18.10
N ALA A 17 8.92 -2.29 -17.05
CA ALA A 17 8.40 -2.47 -15.70
C ALA A 17 6.92 -2.04 -15.59
N LYS A 18 6.53 -0.98 -16.30
CA LYS A 18 5.12 -0.55 -16.38
C LYS A 18 4.22 -1.61 -17.02
N ALA A 19 4.69 -2.28 -18.08
CA ALA A 19 3.95 -3.35 -18.73
C ALA A 19 3.79 -4.55 -17.79
N LEU A 20 4.87 -4.98 -17.15
CA LEU A 20 4.85 -6.09 -16.18
C LEU A 20 3.92 -5.80 -14.98
N LEU A 21 3.97 -4.57 -14.44
CA LEU A 21 3.09 -4.15 -13.35
C LEU A 21 1.61 -4.25 -13.75
N ARG A 22 1.27 -3.86 -14.98
CA ARG A 22 -0.12 -3.94 -15.48
C ARG A 22 -0.58 -5.39 -15.60
N GLU A 23 0.25 -6.27 -16.16
CA GLU A 23 -0.09 -7.69 -16.27
C GLU A 23 -0.29 -8.34 -14.90
N ALA A 24 0.60 -8.04 -13.94
CA ALA A 24 0.46 -8.52 -12.56
C ALA A 24 -0.85 -8.02 -11.91
N ALA A 25 -1.16 -6.74 -12.07
CA ALA A 25 -2.38 -6.15 -11.54
C ALA A 25 -3.65 -6.77 -12.12
N VAL A 26 -3.67 -7.04 -13.44
CA VAL A 26 -4.78 -7.72 -14.12
C VAL A 26 -4.95 -9.13 -13.59
N ARG A 27 -3.85 -9.87 -13.40
CA ARG A 27 -3.87 -11.26 -12.89
C ARG A 27 -4.43 -11.35 -11.46
N GLU A 28 -4.15 -10.36 -10.63
CA GLU A 28 -4.61 -10.28 -9.24
C GLU A 28 -5.95 -9.55 -9.08
N HIS A 29 -6.59 -9.13 -10.19
CA HIS A 29 -7.83 -8.35 -10.20
C HIS A 29 -7.75 -7.05 -9.37
N ARG A 30 -6.60 -6.39 -9.39
CA ARG A 30 -6.33 -5.15 -8.63
C ARG A 30 -5.95 -4.00 -9.56
N SER A 31 -6.08 -2.77 -9.08
CA SER A 31 -5.54 -1.61 -9.78
C SER A 31 -4.01 -1.64 -9.77
N ALA A 32 -3.36 -0.93 -10.69
CA ALA A 32 -1.90 -0.83 -10.71
C ALA A 32 -1.35 -0.20 -9.41
N SER A 33 -2.04 0.78 -8.83
CA SER A 33 -1.65 1.38 -7.55
C SER A 33 -1.70 0.37 -6.41
N ASN A 34 -2.80 -0.38 -6.30
CA ASN A 34 -2.97 -1.39 -5.26
C ASN A 34 -1.98 -2.55 -5.45
N MET A 35 -1.61 -2.86 -6.70
CA MET A 35 -0.56 -3.85 -6.98
C MET A 35 0.81 -3.36 -6.50
N VAL A 36 1.14 -2.08 -6.68
CA VAL A 36 2.38 -1.49 -6.12
C VAL A 36 2.38 -1.57 -4.59
N GLU A 37 1.26 -1.23 -3.94
CA GLU A 37 1.15 -1.38 -2.47
C GLU A 37 1.35 -2.84 -2.04
N HIS A 38 0.73 -3.79 -2.73
CA HIS A 38 0.90 -5.21 -2.41
C HIS A 38 2.35 -5.67 -2.55
N LEU A 39 3.03 -5.30 -3.64
CA LEU A 39 4.45 -5.64 -3.86
C LEU A 39 5.36 -5.04 -2.79
N ILE A 40 5.05 -3.82 -2.32
CA ILE A 40 5.81 -3.18 -1.23
C ILE A 40 5.61 -3.96 0.07
N PHE A 41 4.37 -4.32 0.42
CA PHE A 41 4.09 -5.08 1.63
C PHE A 41 4.72 -6.47 1.58
N GLU A 42 4.53 -7.21 0.50
CA GLU A 42 5.10 -8.54 0.30
C GLU A 42 6.63 -8.52 0.40
N TYR A 43 7.27 -7.54 -0.22
CA TYR A 43 8.72 -7.36 -0.13
C TYR A 43 9.16 -7.11 1.31
N CYS A 44 8.49 -6.23 2.05
CA CYS A 44 8.82 -5.96 3.45
C CYS A 44 8.61 -7.19 4.34
N GLU A 45 7.51 -7.92 4.17
CA GLU A 45 7.21 -9.16 4.90
C GLU A 45 8.28 -10.22 4.63
N THR A 46 8.61 -10.46 3.36
CA THR A 46 9.61 -11.46 2.96
C THR A 46 11.01 -11.12 3.48
N ASN A 47 11.37 -9.84 3.53
CA ASN A 47 12.68 -9.36 3.96
C ASN A 47 12.74 -9.02 5.46
N ASN A 48 11.68 -9.28 6.24
CA ASN A 48 11.57 -8.92 7.66
C ASN A 48 11.86 -7.43 7.94
N ILE A 49 11.43 -6.54 7.03
CA ILE A 49 11.57 -5.10 7.18
C ILE A 49 10.41 -4.58 8.03
N ALA A 50 10.65 -4.40 9.32
CA ALA A 50 9.66 -3.82 10.22
C ALA A 50 9.55 -2.30 10.01
N VAL A 51 8.40 -1.85 9.48
CA VAL A 51 8.09 -0.42 9.41
C VAL A 51 7.41 -0.01 10.71
N VAL A 52 8.08 0.82 11.52
CA VAL A 52 7.43 1.53 12.62
C VAL A 52 6.62 2.68 12.01
N VAL A 53 5.40 2.40 11.57
CA VAL A 53 4.46 3.46 11.18
C VAL A 53 4.10 4.20 12.46
N ASN A 54 4.75 5.35 12.69
CA ASN A 54 4.44 6.22 13.81
C ASN A 54 3.13 6.95 13.51
N ASN A 55 2.03 6.20 13.48
CA ASN A 55 0.71 6.77 13.35
C ASN A 55 0.41 7.45 14.69
N PRO A 56 0.26 8.79 14.76
CA PRO A 56 -0.13 9.41 16.01
C PRO A 56 -1.46 8.78 16.45
N PRO A 57 -1.62 8.41 17.73
CA PRO A 57 -2.84 7.78 18.20
C PRO A 57 -4.02 8.68 17.88
N THR A 58 -4.88 8.23 16.97
CA THR A 58 -6.18 8.84 16.75
C THR A 58 -6.93 8.77 18.08
N LYS A 59 -7.10 9.93 18.73
CA LYS A 59 -7.97 10.10 19.89
C LYS A 59 -9.40 9.72 19.49
N THR A 60 -9.79 8.46 19.63
CA THR A 60 -11.20 8.09 19.78
C THR A 60 -11.55 8.15 21.25
N GLY A 61 -11.93 9.34 21.71
CA GLY A 61 -12.76 9.45 22.90
C GLY A 61 -14.14 8.89 22.59
N LYS A 62 -14.57 7.89 23.34
CA LYS A 62 -15.97 7.77 23.74
C LYS A 62 -16.06 7.12 25.11
N THR A 63 -16.70 7.88 25.98
CA THR A 63 -17.00 7.74 27.39
C THR A 63 -17.85 6.51 27.73
N THR A 64 -17.52 5.97 28.90
CA THR A 64 -18.28 5.14 29.86
C THR A 64 -19.79 5.47 29.91
N PRO A 65 -20.61 4.47 30.20
CA PRO A 65 -21.29 4.45 31.51
C PRO A 65 -20.90 3.26 32.39
#